data_AF-A0AA89C9J7-F1
#
_entry.id   AF-A0AA89C9J7-F1
#
_cell.length_a   1.000
_cell.length_b   1.000
_cell.length_c   1.000
_cell.angle_alpha   90.00
_cell.angle_beta   90.00
_cell.angle_gamma   90.00
#
_symmetry.space_group_name_H-M   'P 1'
#
loop_
_entity.id
_entity.type
_entity.pdbx_description
1 polymer ?
#
loop_
_entity_poly.entity_id
_entity_poly.type
_entity_poly.pdbx_seq_one_letter_code
_entity_poly.pdbx_strand_id
1 'polypeptide(L)'
;MATSAPTIGDEEENYSRFSVGVLKVTPQVLRLVFTSRHPDLKTFLAQNKSKCQQLRNSHVLTRDQWDQLYPATGTAALRDFDTTLLITLLRNLSNIPPPSSGWNKDPLPSDTSLGADLLRLRKIRNNHAHCKDMRIANTDFGKKWSDLTLVRMN
;
A
#
# COMPACT_ATOMS: atom_id res chain seq x y z
N MET A 1 -11.88 -33.44 31.01
CA MET A 1 -12.53 -32.11 30.94
C MET A 1 -12.08 -31.45 29.66
N ALA A 2 -13.00 -30.96 28.83
CA ALA A 2 -12.66 -30.19 27.64
C ALA A 2 -12.62 -28.71 28.03
N THR A 3 -11.46 -28.09 27.91
CA THR A 3 -11.29 -26.64 28.08
C THR A 3 -11.57 -25.98 26.73
N SER A 4 -12.55 -25.07 26.67
CA SER A 4 -12.76 -24.25 25.48
C SER A 4 -11.65 -23.20 25.37
N ALA A 5 -11.21 -22.92 24.14
CA ALA A 5 -10.28 -21.83 23.88
C ALA A 5 -10.95 -20.47 24.21
N PRO A 6 -10.18 -19.47 24.68
CA PRO A 6 -10.71 -18.13 24.86
C PRO A 6 -11.21 -17.58 23.52
N THR A 7 -12.39 -16.96 23.54
CA THR A 7 -12.95 -16.25 22.38
C THR A 7 -12.31 -14.87 22.26
N ILE A 8 -12.01 -14.45 21.03
CA ILE A 8 -11.55 -13.09 20.74
C ILE A 8 -12.72 -12.11 20.91
N GLY A 9 -12.44 -10.89 21.40
CA GLY A 9 -13.45 -9.84 21.55
C GLY A 9 -13.72 -9.08 20.25
N ASP A 10 -14.78 -8.25 20.25
CA ASP A 10 -15.18 -7.44 19.09
C ASP A 10 -14.02 -6.58 18.53
N GLU A 11 -13.18 -6.04 19.41
CA GLU A 11 -12.07 -5.18 19.00
C GLU A 11 -10.94 -5.95 18.31
N GLU A 12 -10.67 -7.18 18.74
CA GLU A 12 -9.78 -8.11 18.04
C GLU A 12 -10.34 -8.57 16.70
N GLU A 13 -11.66 -8.77 16.62
CA GLU A 13 -12.32 -9.10 15.36
C GLU A 13 -12.23 -7.92 14.37
N ASN A 14 -12.44 -6.69 14.84
CA ASN A 14 -12.26 -5.48 14.03
C ASN A 14 -10.83 -5.35 13.52
N TYR A 15 -9.83 -5.61 14.38
CA TYR A 15 -8.44 -5.61 13.96
C TYR A 15 -8.15 -6.69 12.91
N SER A 16 -8.73 -7.88 13.07
CA SER A 16 -8.60 -8.97 12.10
C SER A 16 -9.16 -8.59 10.73
N ARG A 17 -10.36 -7.99 10.71
CA ARG A 17 -10.98 -7.44 9.49
C ARG A 17 -10.11 -6.35 8.87
N PHE A 18 -9.67 -5.39 9.67
CA PHE A 18 -8.79 -4.30 9.22
C PHE A 18 -7.47 -4.83 8.63
N SER A 19 -6.88 -5.85 9.24
CA SER A 19 -5.66 -6.51 8.75
C SER A 19 -5.86 -7.13 7.37
N VAL A 20 -7.00 -7.79 7.15
CA VAL A 20 -7.40 -8.28 5.82
C VAL A 20 -7.55 -7.10 4.84
N GLY A 21 -8.14 -5.99 5.29
CA GLY A 21 -8.24 -4.75 4.53
C GLY A 21 -6.88 -4.25 4.04
N VAL A 22 -5.92 -4.08 4.94
CA VAL A 22 -4.56 -3.62 4.64
C VAL A 22 -3.85 -4.54 3.63
N LEU A 23 -3.97 -5.85 3.82
CA LEU A 23 -3.20 -6.84 3.04
C LEU A 23 -3.86 -7.25 1.73
N LYS A 24 -5.19 -7.19 1.63
CA LYS A 24 -5.92 -7.64 0.45
C LYS A 24 -6.67 -6.52 -0.28
N VAL A 25 -7.29 -5.59 0.44
CA VAL A 25 -8.16 -4.55 -0.17
C VAL A 25 -7.34 -3.35 -0.63
N THR A 26 -6.48 -2.80 0.22
CA THR A 26 -5.61 -1.66 -0.15
C THR A 26 -4.79 -1.90 -1.42
N PRO A 27 -4.10 -3.05 -1.62
CA PRO A 27 -3.37 -3.25 -2.87
C PRO A 27 -4.31 -3.34 -4.08
N GLN A 28 -5.56 -3.81 -3.95
CA GLN A 28 -6.51 -3.78 -5.07
C GLN A 28 -6.83 -2.35 -5.51
N VAL A 29 -7.11 -1.46 -4.56
CA VAL A 29 -7.37 -0.04 -4.85
C VAL A 29 -6.16 0.59 -5.54
N LEU A 30 -4.95 0.33 -5.04
CA LEU A 30 -3.72 0.82 -5.65
C LEU A 30 -3.46 0.25 -7.05
N ARG A 31 -3.83 -1.00 -7.31
CA ARG A 31 -3.75 -1.58 -8.66
C ARG A 31 -4.72 -0.90 -9.62
N LEU A 32 -5.93 -0.52 -9.18
CA LEU A 32 -6.87 0.24 -10.01
C LEU A 32 -6.28 1.61 -10.39
N VAL A 33 -5.67 2.30 -9.43
CA VAL A 33 -4.95 3.57 -9.65
C VAL A 33 -3.77 3.38 -10.60
N PHE A 34 -3.01 2.29 -10.43
CA PHE A 34 -1.89 2.00 -11.30
C PHE A 34 -2.36 1.73 -12.73
N THR A 35 -3.35 0.85 -12.92
CA THR A 35 -3.89 0.48 -14.25
C THR A 35 -4.52 1.67 -14.96
N SER A 36 -5.19 2.58 -14.24
CA SER A 36 -5.78 3.77 -14.87
C SER A 36 -4.73 4.73 -15.46
N ARG A 37 -3.51 4.73 -14.92
CA ARG A 37 -2.39 5.56 -15.38
C ARG A 37 -1.45 4.83 -16.34
N HIS A 38 -1.27 3.53 -16.11
CA HIS A 38 -0.30 2.66 -16.78
C HIS A 38 -0.98 1.35 -17.18
N PRO A 39 -1.80 1.36 -18.24
CA PRO A 39 -2.58 0.18 -18.64
C PRO A 39 -1.71 -1.01 -19.07
N ASP A 40 -0.49 -0.75 -19.54
CA ASP A 40 0.49 -1.78 -19.92
C ASP A 40 1.68 -1.81 -18.95
N LEU A 41 1.66 -2.78 -18.04
CA LEU A 41 2.74 -3.00 -17.07
C LEU A 41 4.08 -3.31 -17.75
N LYS A 42 4.10 -4.09 -18.84
CA LYS A 42 5.34 -4.49 -19.50
C LYS A 42 6.04 -3.28 -20.10
N THR A 43 5.29 -2.44 -20.80
CA THR A 43 5.80 -1.19 -21.37
C THR A 43 6.26 -0.23 -20.27
N PHE A 44 5.46 -0.05 -19.21
CA PHE A 44 5.84 0.77 -18.07
C PHE A 44 7.18 0.34 -17.44
N LEU A 45 7.36 -0.96 -17.19
CA LEU A 45 8.58 -1.50 -16.60
C LEU A 45 9.79 -1.41 -17.53
N ALA A 46 9.59 -1.55 -18.84
CA ALA A 46 10.65 -1.38 -19.82
C ALA A 46 11.15 0.07 -19.85
N GLN A 47 10.23 1.04 -19.88
CA GLN A 47 10.54 2.47 -19.91
C GLN A 47 11.22 2.97 -18.61
N ASN A 48 10.89 2.35 -17.47
CA ASN A 48 11.40 2.78 -16.16
C ASN A 48 12.56 1.94 -15.61
N LYS A 49 13.14 1.03 -16.41
CA LYS A 49 14.17 0.09 -15.93
C LYS A 49 15.37 0.75 -15.26
N SER A 50 15.90 1.84 -15.84
CA SER A 50 17.03 2.57 -15.27
C SER A 50 16.68 3.21 -13.91
N LYS A 51 15.48 3.80 -13.78
CA LYS A 51 14.99 4.34 -12.50
C LYS A 51 14.76 3.23 -11.47
N CYS A 52 14.21 2.09 -11.88
CA CYS A 52 14.09 0.92 -10.99
C CYS A 52 15.47 0.45 -10.49
N GLN A 53 16.50 0.45 -11.35
CA GLN A 53 17.87 0.12 -10.93
C GLN A 53 18.40 1.12 -9.89
N GLN A 54 18.16 2.42 -10.09
CA GLN A 54 18.53 3.46 -9.11
C GLN A 54 17.80 3.25 -7.77
N LEU A 55 16.50 2.93 -7.79
CA LEU A 55 15.73 2.63 -6.58
C LEU A 55 16.24 1.37 -5.86
N ARG A 56 16.68 0.35 -6.61
CA ARG A 56 17.33 -0.83 -6.03
C ARG A 56 18.68 -0.47 -5.39
N ASN A 57 19.52 0.27 -6.08
CA ASN A 57 20.86 0.66 -5.58
C ASN A 57 20.78 1.57 -4.34
N SER A 58 19.69 2.34 -4.22
CA SER A 58 19.39 3.17 -3.05
C SER A 58 18.58 2.44 -1.96
N HIS A 59 18.39 1.12 -2.08
CA HIS A 59 17.67 0.28 -1.12
C HIS A 59 16.18 0.64 -0.93
N VAL A 60 15.59 1.37 -1.89
CA VAL A 60 14.15 1.65 -1.91
C VAL A 60 13.36 0.44 -2.40
N LEU A 61 13.92 -0.31 -3.36
CA LEU A 61 13.41 -1.61 -3.78
C LEU A 61 14.23 -2.72 -3.14
N THR A 62 13.56 -3.67 -2.50
CA THR A 62 14.20 -4.88 -1.99
C THR A 62 14.57 -5.83 -3.12
N ARG A 63 15.35 -6.88 -2.81
CA ARG A 63 15.63 -7.97 -3.76
C ARG A 63 14.34 -8.65 -4.22
N ASP A 64 13.46 -9.00 -3.29
CA ASP A 64 12.21 -9.70 -3.62
C ASP A 64 11.33 -8.83 -4.53
N GLN A 65 11.22 -7.54 -4.24
CA GLN A 65 10.49 -6.60 -5.10
C GLN A 65 11.13 -6.46 -6.47
N TRP A 66 12.47 -6.45 -6.55
CA TRP A 66 13.15 -6.45 -7.84
C TRP A 66 12.83 -7.71 -8.65
N ASP A 67 12.86 -8.88 -8.02
CA ASP A 67 12.58 -10.15 -8.67
C ASP A 67 11.10 -10.25 -9.11
N GLN A 68 10.18 -9.54 -8.43
CA GLN A 68 8.80 -9.36 -8.91
C GLN A 68 8.69 -8.46 -10.14
N LEU A 69 9.51 -7.41 -10.25
CA LEU A 69 9.49 -6.48 -11.39
C LEU A 69 10.24 -7.02 -12.62
N TYR A 70 11.36 -7.72 -12.40
CA TYR A 70 12.25 -8.25 -13.43
C TYR A 70 12.60 -9.70 -13.12
N PRO A 71 11.62 -10.63 -13.20
CA PRO A 71 11.86 -12.02 -12.86
C PRO A 71 12.84 -12.68 -13.84
N ALA A 72 13.60 -13.65 -13.34
CA ALA A 72 14.50 -14.44 -14.19
C ALA A 72 13.73 -15.29 -15.21
N THR A 73 12.51 -15.72 -14.86
CA THR A 73 11.61 -16.50 -15.72
C THR A 73 10.19 -15.94 -15.66
N GLY A 74 9.48 -15.96 -16.80
CA GLY A 74 8.11 -15.43 -16.89
C GLY A 74 8.06 -13.91 -16.99
N THR A 75 6.92 -13.34 -16.61
CA THR A 75 6.64 -11.89 -16.69
C THR A 75 6.08 -11.38 -15.39
N ALA A 76 6.45 -10.15 -15.02
CA ALA A 76 5.85 -9.46 -13.87
C ALA A 76 4.34 -9.38 -14.00
N ALA A 77 3.63 -9.60 -12.89
CA ALA A 77 2.17 -9.51 -12.86
C ALA A 77 1.73 -8.57 -11.74
N LEU A 78 0.94 -7.56 -12.11
CA LEU A 78 0.47 -6.51 -11.19
C LEU A 78 -0.27 -7.06 -9.96
N ARG A 79 -0.95 -8.21 -10.12
CA ARG A 79 -1.66 -8.91 -9.04
C ARG A 79 -0.75 -9.40 -7.90
N ASP A 80 0.54 -9.58 -8.18
CA ASP A 80 1.50 -10.09 -7.20
C ASP A 80 2.13 -8.95 -6.38
N PHE A 81 1.94 -7.70 -6.79
CA PHE A 81 2.54 -6.55 -6.11
C PHE A 81 1.78 -6.22 -4.83
N ASP A 82 2.51 -6.06 -3.74
CA ASP A 82 1.96 -5.66 -2.45
C ASP A 82 1.76 -4.13 -2.36
N THR A 83 1.15 -3.68 -1.27
CA THR A 83 0.93 -2.24 -1.00
C THR A 83 2.23 -1.44 -1.06
N THR A 84 3.34 -1.99 -0.55
CA THR A 84 4.63 -1.31 -0.53
C THR A 84 5.17 -1.08 -1.93
N LEU A 85 5.22 -2.13 -2.75
CA LEU A 85 5.71 -2.06 -4.11
C LEU A 85 4.85 -1.13 -4.96
N LEU A 86 3.52 -1.25 -4.87
CA LEU A 86 2.59 -0.39 -5.60
C LEU A 86 2.80 1.10 -5.27
N ILE A 87 2.91 1.45 -3.98
CA ILE A 87 3.17 2.84 -3.57
C ILE A 87 4.55 3.30 -4.06
N THR A 88 5.57 2.45 -4.01
CA THR A 88 6.91 2.77 -4.52
C THR A 88 6.88 3.10 -6.01
N LEU A 89 6.19 2.29 -6.84
CA LEU A 89 6.07 2.55 -8.27
C LEU A 89 5.26 3.83 -8.55
N LEU A 90 4.13 4.00 -7.87
CA LEU A 90 3.28 5.19 -8.03
C LEU A 90 4.03 6.47 -7.66
N ARG A 91 4.65 6.50 -6.48
CA ARG A 91 5.39 7.67 -5.98
C ARG A 91 6.57 8.05 -6.86
N ASN A 92 7.38 7.08 -7.27
CA ASN A 92 8.70 7.36 -7.85
C ASN A 92 8.71 7.36 -9.39
N LEU A 93 7.74 6.69 -10.03
CA LEU A 93 7.79 6.42 -11.47
C LEU A 93 6.54 6.89 -12.23
N SER A 94 5.49 7.37 -11.53
CA SER A 94 4.20 7.74 -12.16
C SER A 94 3.93 9.23 -12.26
N ASN A 95 4.97 10.07 -12.07
CA ASN A 95 4.90 11.53 -12.08
C ASN A 95 3.77 12.09 -11.19
N ILE A 96 3.53 11.45 -10.04
CA ILE A 96 2.55 11.92 -9.06
C ILE A 96 3.20 13.06 -8.26
N PRO A 97 2.60 14.26 -8.23
CA PRO A 97 3.12 15.36 -7.43
C PRO A 97 3.21 14.99 -5.95
N PRO A 98 4.21 15.50 -5.22
CA PRO A 98 4.23 15.36 -3.78
C PRO A 98 2.99 16.02 -3.14
N PRO A 99 2.58 15.55 -1.95
CA PRO A 99 1.69 16.34 -1.09
C PRO A 99 2.24 17.75 -0.87
N SER A 100 1.38 18.68 -0.47
CA SER A 100 1.76 20.05 -0.11
C SER A 100 2.87 20.12 0.95
N SER A 101 2.89 19.17 1.90
CA SER A 101 3.92 19.04 2.95
C SER A 101 5.17 18.26 2.50
N GLY A 102 5.20 17.78 1.26
CA GLY A 102 6.24 16.91 0.73
C GLY A 102 6.06 15.44 1.13
N TRP A 103 6.93 14.59 0.60
CA TRP A 103 6.85 13.14 0.81
C TRP A 103 7.34 12.62 2.17
N ASN A 104 7.92 13.51 2.98
CA ASN A 104 8.64 13.17 4.21
C ASN A 104 7.92 13.70 5.47
N LYS A 105 6.74 14.31 5.32
CA LYS A 105 5.91 14.83 6.40
C LYS A 105 4.49 14.31 6.24
N ASP A 106 3.76 14.22 7.33
CA ASP A 106 2.34 13.87 7.25
C ASP A 106 1.59 14.87 6.35
N PRO A 107 0.67 14.38 5.49
CA PRO A 107 -0.15 15.27 4.69
C PRO A 107 -1.16 15.99 5.58
N LEU A 108 -1.48 17.24 5.23
CA LEU A 108 -2.55 17.97 5.91
C LEU A 108 -3.88 17.21 5.76
N PRO A 109 -4.78 17.22 6.76
CA PRO A 109 -6.09 16.58 6.62
C PRO A 109 -6.91 17.07 5.42
N SER A 110 -6.73 18.34 5.04
CA SER A 110 -7.37 18.97 3.89
C SER A 110 -6.70 18.66 2.54
N ASP A 111 -5.50 18.07 2.52
CA ASP A 111 -4.80 17.72 1.29
C ASP A 111 -5.42 16.46 0.68
N THR A 112 -6.26 16.66 -0.33
CA THR A 112 -6.99 15.60 -1.03
C THR A 112 -6.28 15.13 -2.30
N SER A 113 -5.00 15.46 -2.47
CA SER A 113 -4.22 15.00 -3.63
C SER A 113 -3.96 13.50 -3.59
N LEU A 114 -3.78 12.90 -4.77
CA LEU A 114 -3.35 11.50 -4.89
C LEU A 114 -2.06 11.23 -4.10
N GLY A 115 -1.10 12.15 -4.14
CA GLY A 115 0.14 12.02 -3.38
C GLY A 115 -0.10 11.93 -1.87
N ALA A 116 -1.03 12.73 -1.34
CA ALA A 116 -1.40 12.69 0.07
C ALA A 116 -2.09 11.37 0.44
N ASP A 117 -3.01 10.88 -0.40
CA ASP A 117 -3.69 9.59 -0.17
C ASP A 117 -2.71 8.41 -0.19
N LEU A 118 -1.74 8.39 -1.12
CA LEU A 118 -0.67 7.37 -1.13
C LEU A 118 0.16 7.39 0.16
N LEU A 119 0.45 8.59 0.69
CA LEU A 119 1.22 8.72 1.93
C LEU A 119 0.43 8.24 3.15
N ARG A 120 -0.89 8.50 3.19
CA ARG A 120 -1.79 7.97 4.23
C ARG A 120 -1.84 6.45 4.20
N LEU A 121 -2.02 5.83 3.03
CA LEU A 121 -2.02 4.37 2.88
C LEU A 121 -0.69 3.74 3.30
N ARG A 122 0.44 4.37 2.93
CA ARG A 122 1.77 3.94 3.39
C ARG A 122 1.86 3.96 4.91
N LYS A 123 1.40 5.04 5.55
CA LYS A 123 1.41 5.19 7.01
C LYS A 123 0.53 4.15 7.68
N ILE A 124 -0.66 3.89 7.14
CA ILE A 124 -1.57 2.86 7.66
C ILE A 124 -0.91 1.48 7.61
N ARG A 125 -0.33 1.09 6.46
CA ARG A 125 0.39 -0.19 6.33
C ARG A 125 1.58 -0.28 7.29
N ASN A 126 2.36 0.79 7.42
CA ASN A 126 3.49 0.82 8.36
C ASN A 126 3.03 0.65 9.80
N ASN A 127 2.00 1.39 10.23
CA ASN A 127 1.47 1.29 11.58
C ASN A 127 0.90 -0.10 11.86
N HIS A 128 0.22 -0.71 10.88
CA HIS A 128 -0.25 -2.09 10.96
C HIS A 128 0.90 -3.09 11.14
N ALA A 129 1.96 -2.98 10.34
CA ALA A 129 3.12 -3.88 10.43
C ALA A 129 3.90 -3.77 11.74
N HIS A 130 3.80 -2.62 12.44
CA HIS A 130 4.44 -2.39 13.73
C HIS A 130 3.45 -2.43 14.91
N CYS A 131 2.20 -2.83 14.67
CA CYS A 131 1.16 -2.82 15.68
C CYS A 131 1.46 -3.87 16.75
N LYS A 132 1.49 -3.46 18.02
CA LYS A 132 1.68 -4.34 19.18
C LYS A 132 0.36 -4.76 19.82
N ASP A 133 -0.66 -3.93 19.66
CA ASP A 133 -1.99 -4.17 20.18
C ASP A 133 -2.93 -4.50 19.02
N MET A 134 -3.51 -5.71 19.05
CA MET A 134 -4.33 -6.23 17.95
C MET A 134 -5.80 -5.91 18.17
N ARG A 135 -6.10 -4.69 18.61
CA ARG A 135 -7.45 -4.22 18.95
C ARG A 135 -7.79 -2.93 18.23
N ILE A 136 -9.02 -2.85 17.72
CA ILE A 136 -9.59 -1.61 17.17
C ILE A 136 -10.96 -1.40 17.81
N ALA A 137 -11.11 -0.28 18.51
CA ALA A 137 -12.38 0.11 19.11
C ALA A 137 -13.51 0.15 18.07
N ASN A 138 -14.69 -0.31 18.47
CA ASN A 138 -15.88 -0.33 17.62
C ASN A 138 -16.20 1.06 17.03
N THR A 139 -15.98 2.13 17.80
CA THR A 139 -16.18 3.52 17.38
C THR A 139 -15.20 3.98 16.29
N ASP A 140 -14.02 3.38 16.23
CA ASP A 140 -12.94 3.78 15.32
C ASP A 140 -12.92 2.97 14.02
N PHE A 141 -13.49 1.76 14.05
CA PHE A 141 -13.37 0.80 12.95
C PHE A 141 -13.86 1.36 11.61
N GLY A 142 -15.05 1.98 11.58
CA GLY A 142 -15.62 2.52 10.34
C GLY A 142 -14.74 3.59 9.68
N LYS A 143 -14.15 4.48 10.48
CA LYS A 143 -13.22 5.50 9.98
C LYS A 143 -11.94 4.88 9.46
N LYS A 144 -11.31 3.99 10.25
CA LYS A 144 -10.08 3.30 9.84
C LYS A 144 -10.28 2.47 8.57
N TRP A 145 -11.43 1.81 8.44
CA TRP A 145 -11.78 1.05 7.24
C TRP A 145 -11.93 1.96 6.01
N SER A 146 -12.62 3.09 6.16
CA SER A 146 -12.76 4.08 5.08
C SER A 146 -11.41 4.63 4.62
N ASP A 147 -10.50 4.86 5.56
CA ASP A 147 -9.14 5.34 5.26
C ASP A 147 -8.30 4.31 4.44
N LEU A 148 -8.65 3.00 4.45
CA LEU A 148 -7.94 1.96 3.68
C LEU A 148 -8.29 1.93 2.19
N THR A 149 -9.46 2.45 1.82
CA THR A 149 -10.03 2.36 0.47
C THR A 149 -10.10 3.71 -0.23
N LEU A 150 -9.82 4.79 0.50
CA LEU A 150 -9.91 6.14 0.01
C LEU A 150 -8.67 6.54 -0.78
N VAL A 151 -8.80 6.56 -2.11
CA VAL A 151 -7.81 7.15 -3.01
C VAL A 151 -8.51 8.05 -4.02
N ARG A 152 -8.17 9.33 -4.01
CA ARG A 152 -8.71 10.32 -4.95
C ARG A 152 -7.80 10.45 -6.17
N MET A 153 -8.40 10.35 -7.36
CA MET A 153 -7.73 10.47 -8.67
C MET A 153 -8.06 11.80 -9.36
N ASN A 154 -8.05 12.88 -8.57
CA ASN A 154 -8.27 14.26 -8.98
C ASN A 154 -7.06 14.86 -9.71
#